data_AF-A0A1F3TRB6-F1
#
_entry.id   AF-A0A1F3TRB6-F1
#
_cell.length_a   1.000
_cell.length_b   1.000
_cell.length_c   1.000
_cell.angle_alpha   90.00
_cell.angle_beta   90.00
_cell.angle_gamma   90.00
#
_symmetry.space_group_name_H-M   'P 1'
#
loop_
_entity.id
_entity.type
_entity.pdbx_description
1 polymer ?
#
loop_
_entity_poly.entity_id
_entity_poly.type
_entity_poly.pdbx_seq_one_letter_code
_entity_poly.pdbx_strand_id
1 'polypeptide(L)'
;MENITPTMLLLWDVKRSLEKGFSVSKGIKTFIDRDLAHPFVQEVRKWHILLQTDPETRPALKLAPSKRHLLALLEQGLRGQTILEALLSYEAELLLSCEEEIQRHIAKLPLLLLVPLMGLIFPALMILLIGPLLKMIEL
;
A
#
# COMPACT_ATOMS: atom_id res chain seq x y z
N MET A 1 -12.80 -8.81 2.09
CA MET A 1 -12.06 -7.65 1.54
C MET A 1 -10.62 -7.85 1.95
N GLU A 2 -9.87 -8.61 1.15
CA GLU A 2 -8.56 -9.13 1.52
C GLU A 2 -7.46 -8.17 1.07
N ASN A 3 -6.54 -7.84 1.98
CA ASN A 3 -5.26 -7.13 1.77
C ASN A 3 -5.27 -5.61 1.50
N ILE A 4 -6.27 -4.85 1.94
CA ILE A 4 -6.14 -3.38 1.95
C ILE A 4 -5.24 -2.95 3.12
N THR A 5 -4.27 -2.08 2.84
CA THR A 5 -3.35 -1.57 3.87
C THR A 5 -4.13 -0.82 4.97
N PRO A 6 -3.82 -1.03 6.26
CA PRO A 6 -4.50 -0.34 7.37
C PRO A 6 -4.48 1.19 7.30
N THR A 7 -3.46 1.78 6.65
CA THR A 7 -3.38 3.22 6.38
C THR A 7 -4.52 3.68 5.46
N MET A 8 -4.82 2.92 4.41
CA MET A 8 -5.92 3.22 3.48
C MET A 8 -7.28 3.05 4.15
N LEU A 9 -7.43 2.02 5.00
CA LEU A 9 -8.67 1.82 5.77
C LEU A 9 -8.96 3.02 6.69
N LEU A 10 -7.95 3.53 7.40
CA LEU A 10 -8.09 4.73 8.22
C LEU A 10 -8.50 5.95 7.39
N LEU A 11 -7.82 6.16 6.26
CA LEU A 11 -8.13 7.27 5.35
C LEU A 11 -9.58 7.19 4.85
N TRP A 12 -10.03 6.02 4.42
CA TRP A 12 -11.41 5.81 3.94
C TRP A 12 -12.45 6.01 5.03
N ASP A 13 -12.21 5.51 6.25
CA ASP A 13 -13.17 5.67 7.34
C ASP A 13 -13.33 7.14 7.76
N VAL A 14 -12.23 7.90 7.75
CA VAL A 14 -12.27 9.35 8.01
C VAL A 14 -12.93 10.10 6.86
N LYS A 15 -12.52 9.85 5.61
CA LYS A 15 -13.12 10.45 4.42
C LYS A 15 -14.63 10.24 4.38
N ARG A 16 -15.07 8.99 4.53
CA ARG A 16 -16.49 8.63 4.57
C ARG A 16 -17.25 9.30 5.71
N SER A 17 -16.58 9.56 6.83
CA SER A 17 -17.18 10.29 7.95
C SER A 17 -17.36 11.76 7.61
N LEU A 18 -16.35 12.40 7.02
CA LEU A 18 -16.40 13.79 6.57
C LEU A 18 -17.44 14.01 5.46
N GLU A 19 -17.51 13.12 4.47
CA GLU A 19 -18.51 13.19 3.39
C GLU A 19 -19.95 13.11 3.91
N LYS A 20 -20.16 12.46 5.05
CA LYS A 20 -21.47 12.37 5.73
C LYS A 20 -21.73 13.53 6.70
N GLY A 21 -20.84 14.51 6.78
CA GLY A 21 -20.93 15.64 7.71
C GLY A 21 -20.60 15.28 9.16
N PHE A 22 -19.94 14.14 9.41
CA PHE A 22 -19.46 13.78 10.75
C PHE A 22 -18.04 14.28 11.02
N SER A 23 -17.66 14.32 12.29
CA SER A 23 -16.31 14.74 12.71
C SER A 23 -15.23 13.71 12.36
N VAL A 24 -13.99 14.19 12.22
CA VAL A 24 -12.79 13.35 12.03
C VAL A 24 -12.64 12.32 13.15
N SER A 25 -12.93 12.71 14.39
CA SER A 25 -12.88 11.81 15.56
C SER A 25 -13.84 10.62 15.42
N LYS A 26 -15.03 10.82 14.84
CA LYS A 26 -15.97 9.72 14.57
C LYS A 26 -15.38 8.72 13.57
N GLY A 27 -14.69 9.20 12.54
CA GLY A 27 -14.01 8.36 11.55
C GLY A 27 -12.87 7.55 12.15
N ILE A 28 -12.02 8.20 12.97
CA ILE A 28 -10.93 7.53 13.68
C ILE A 28 -11.48 6.46 14.63
N LYS A 29 -12.56 6.77 15.37
CA LYS A 29 -13.22 5.80 16.26
C LYS A 29 -13.75 4.61 15.47
N THR A 30 -14.41 4.84 14.34
CA THR A 30 -14.89 3.77 13.44
C THR A 30 -13.76 2.86 12.99
N PHE A 31 -12.59 3.41 12.69
CA PHE A 31 -11.40 2.64 12.33
C PHE A 31 -10.86 1.82 13.51
N ILE A 32 -10.78 2.41 14.71
CA ILE A 32 -10.31 1.73 15.92
C ILE A 32 -11.25 0.60 16.34
N ASP A 33 -12.56 0.79 16.19
CA ASP A 33 -13.62 -0.14 16.57
C ASP A 33 -13.69 -1.37 15.64
N ARG A 34 -13.05 -1.33 14.46
CA ARG A 34 -12.93 -2.49 13.57
C ARG A 34 -12.01 -3.60 14.10
N ASP A 35 -11.34 -3.36 15.23
CA ASP A 35 -10.48 -4.31 15.96
C ASP A 35 -9.58 -5.16 15.05
N LEU A 36 -8.92 -4.49 14.11
CA LEU A 36 -7.89 -5.12 13.31
C LEU A 36 -6.71 -5.42 14.24
N ALA A 37 -6.32 -6.69 14.37
CA ALA A 37 -5.15 -7.16 15.14
C ALA A 37 -3.80 -6.71 14.52
N HIS A 38 -3.74 -5.48 13.99
CA HIS A 38 -2.60 -4.92 13.28
C HIS A 38 -1.90 -3.86 14.16
N PRO A 39 -0.55 -3.86 14.25
CA PRO A 39 0.21 -2.94 15.11
C PRO A 39 -0.13 -1.45 14.89
N PHE A 40 -0.38 -1.07 13.64
CA PHE A 40 -0.77 0.30 13.30
C PHE A 40 -2.06 0.77 14.00
N VAL A 41 -3.06 -0.11 14.20
CA VAL A 41 -4.32 0.27 14.87
C VAL A 41 -4.05 0.60 16.34
N GLN A 42 -3.16 -0.15 16.99
CA GLN A 42 -2.74 0.13 18.36
C GLN A 42 -1.98 1.45 18.47
N GLU A 43 -1.13 1.77 17.50
CA GLU A 43 -0.43 3.06 17.45
C GLU A 43 -1.40 4.23 17.23
N VAL A 44 -2.39 4.09 16.33
CA VAL A 44 -3.45 5.09 16.12
C VAL A 44 -4.30 5.27 17.39
N ARG A 45 -4.64 4.18 18.09
CA ARG A 45 -5.37 4.24 19.36
C ARG A 45 -4.60 5.02 20.43
N LYS A 46 -3.30 4.70 20.62
CA LYS A 46 -2.43 5.42 21.55
C LYS A 46 -2.33 6.90 21.19
N TRP A 47 -2.09 7.21 19.91
CA TRP A 47 -2.03 8.56 19.38
C TRP A 47 -3.31 9.36 19.67
N HIS A 48 -4.48 8.77 19.40
CA HIS A 48 -5.77 9.42 19.62
C HIS A 48 -6.05 9.70 21.10
N ILE A 49 -5.69 8.77 22.00
CA ILE A 49 -5.83 8.97 23.45
C ILE A 49 -4.89 10.07 23.96
N LEU A 50 -3.64 10.09 23.48
CA LEU A 50 -2.66 11.11 23.87
C LEU A 50 -3.13 12.51 23.46
N LEU A 51 -3.62 12.67 22.23
CA LEU A 51 -4.17 13.95 21.74
C LEU A 51 -5.39 14.44 22.53
N GLN A 52 -6.21 13.52 23.07
CA GLN A 52 -7.34 13.88 23.92
C GLN A 52 -6.91 14.31 25.33
N THR A 53 -5.80 13.76 25.82
CA THR A 53 -5.29 14.03 27.18
C THR A 53 -4.43 15.28 27.21
N ASP A 54 -3.59 15.48 26.19
CA ASP A 54 -2.71 16.64 26.04
C ASP A 54 -2.60 17.05 24.56
N PRO A 55 -3.24 18.16 24.15
CA PRO A 55 -3.23 18.67 22.78
C PRO A 55 -1.87 19.18 22.29
N GLU A 56 -0.95 19.52 23.20
CA GLU A 56 0.36 20.09 22.90
C GLU A 56 1.45 19.01 22.78
N THR A 57 1.22 17.85 23.39
CA THR A 57 2.14 16.71 23.27
C THR A 57 2.07 16.13 21.86
N ARG A 58 3.13 16.36 21.07
CA ARG A 58 3.35 15.65 19.81
C ARG A 58 3.91 14.27 20.12
N PRO A 59 3.16 13.18 19.95
CA PRO A 59 3.69 11.86 20.24
C PRO A 59 4.83 11.55 19.25
N ALA A 60 5.99 11.20 19.79
CA ALA A 60 7.13 10.75 19.01
C ALA A 60 6.86 9.34 18.43
N LEU A 61 6.03 9.29 17.38
CA LEU A 61 5.65 8.04 16.74
C LEU A 61 6.75 7.59 15.77
N LYS A 62 7.34 6.41 16.04
CA LYS A 62 8.28 5.73 15.14
C LYS A 62 7.52 5.06 13.98
N LEU A 63 6.81 5.85 13.19
CA LEU A 63 6.03 5.39 12.03
C LEU A 63 6.75 5.64 10.72
N ALA A 64 6.33 4.97 9.65
CA ALA A 64 6.77 5.32 8.30
C ALA A 64 6.39 6.78 7.95
N PRO A 65 7.15 7.49 7.09
CA PRO A 65 6.86 8.88 6.73
C PRO A 65 5.43 9.11 6.22
N SER A 66 4.90 8.22 5.38
CA SER A 66 3.52 8.28 4.88
C SER A 66 2.48 8.22 6.00
N LYS A 67 2.64 7.27 6.93
CA LYS A 67 1.78 7.15 8.11
C LYS A 67 1.82 8.39 9.00
N ARG A 68 3.00 9.00 9.17
CA ARG A 68 3.14 10.25 9.94
C ARG A 68 2.42 11.42 9.26
N HIS A 69 2.54 11.53 7.93
CA HIS A 69 1.86 12.57 7.17
C HIS A 69 0.33 12.45 7.32
N LEU A 70 -0.22 11.24 7.19
CA LEU A 70 -1.65 11.02 7.42
C LEU A 70 -2.07 11.45 8.83
N LEU A 71 -1.34 11.04 9.88
CA LEU A 71 -1.68 11.44 11.25
C LEU A 71 -1.61 12.95 11.48
N ALA A 72 -0.65 13.64 10.85
CA ALA A 72 -0.55 15.09 10.92
C ALA A 72 -1.75 15.79 10.25
N LEU A 73 -2.21 15.28 9.10
CA LEU A 73 -3.46 15.76 8.48
C LEU A 73 -4.67 15.53 9.39
N LEU A 74 -4.77 14.34 9.99
CA LEU A 74 -5.86 14.05 10.92
C LEU A 74 -5.82 14.93 12.17
N GLU A 75 -4.64 15.26 12.69
CA GLU A 75 -4.46 16.19 13.81
C GLU A 75 -5.00 17.59 13.46
N GLN A 76 -4.69 18.10 12.25
CA GLN A 76 -5.26 19.36 11.76
C GLN A 76 -6.79 19.32 11.73
N GLY A 77 -7.37 18.22 11.25
CA GLY A 77 -8.81 18.02 11.21
C GLY A 77 -9.46 17.91 12.59
N LEU A 78 -8.77 17.30 13.56
CA LEU A 78 -9.22 17.27 14.95
C LEU A 78 -9.21 18.65 15.60
N ARG A 79 -8.32 19.56 15.15
CA ARG A 79 -8.29 20.97 15.55
C ARG A 79 -9.33 21.85 14.85
N GLY A 80 -10.20 21.25 14.04
CA GLY A 80 -11.29 21.94 13.33
C GLY A 80 -10.92 22.53 11.98
N GLN A 81 -9.73 22.23 11.44
CA GLN A 81 -9.36 22.64 10.09
C GLN A 81 -10.07 21.77 9.05
N THR A 82 -10.36 22.36 7.89
CA THR A 82 -10.91 21.64 6.74
C THR A 82 -9.81 20.83 6.06
N ILE A 83 -9.85 19.50 6.23
CA ILE A 83 -8.80 18.60 5.71
C ILE A 83 -9.26 17.70 4.56
N LEU A 84 -10.50 17.83 4.08
CA LEU A 84 -11.06 16.92 3.08
C LEU A 84 -10.27 16.96 1.76
N GLU A 85 -9.96 18.15 1.25
CA GLU A 85 -9.17 18.29 0.02
C GLU A 85 -7.75 17.74 0.18
N ALA A 86 -7.11 17.99 1.33
CA ALA A 86 -5.79 17.46 1.64
C ALA A 86 -5.80 15.91 1.72
N LEU A 87 -6.86 15.32 2.30
CA LEU A 87 -7.05 13.88 2.32
C LEU A 87 -7.25 13.29 0.92
N LEU A 88 -7.98 13.98 0.04
CA LEU A 88 -8.18 13.55 -1.35
C LEU A 88 -6.87 13.62 -2.16
N SER A 89 -6.08 14.69 -1.98
CA SER A 89 -4.75 14.80 -2.60
C SER A 89 -3.83 13.67 -2.14
N TYR A 90 -3.79 13.42 -0.82
CA TYR A 90 -2.97 12.36 -0.26
C TYR A 90 -3.43 10.95 -0.71
N GLU A 91 -4.73 10.73 -0.87
CA GLU A 91 -5.26 9.49 -1.46
C GLU A 91 -4.80 9.29 -2.91
N ALA A 92 -4.87 10.36 -3.73
CA ALA A 92 -4.42 10.31 -5.12
C ALA A 92 -2.91 10.02 -5.21
N GLU A 93 -2.09 10.64 -4.36
CA GLU A 93 -0.65 10.37 -4.28
C GLU A 93 -0.35 8.91 -3.91
N LEU A 94 -1.08 8.36 -2.93
CA LEU A 94 -0.92 6.95 -2.55
C LEU A 94 -1.31 6.01 -3.68
N LEU A 95 -2.41 6.27 -4.38
CA LEU A 95 -2.86 5.48 -5.52
C LEU A 95 -1.83 5.52 -6.66
N LEU A 96 -1.31 6.71 -6.97
CA LEU A 96 -0.31 6.89 -8.01
C LEU A 96 1.00 6.15 -7.65
N SER A 97 1.45 6.24 -6.39
CA SER A 97 2.61 5.48 -5.92
C SER A 97 2.40 3.97 -6.02
N CYS A 98 1.19 3.46 -5.72
CA CYS A 98 0.87 2.05 -5.88
C CYS A 98 0.85 1.63 -7.35
N GLU A 99 0.30 2.47 -8.24
CA GLU A 99 0.29 2.20 -9.67
C GLU A 99 1.70 2.14 -10.25
N GLU A 100 2.58 3.07 -9.85
CA GLU A 100 3.99 3.01 -10.24
C GLU A 100 4.69 1.73 -9.77
N GLU A 101 4.41 1.28 -8.55
CA GLU A 101 4.98 0.04 -8.01
C GLU A 101 4.51 -1.18 -8.80
N ILE A 102 3.22 -1.22 -9.16
CA ILE A 102 2.64 -2.27 -10.02
C ILE A 102 3.32 -2.24 -11.39
N GLN A 103 3.43 -1.07 -12.03
CA GLN A 103 4.07 -0.93 -13.34
C GLN A 103 5.54 -1.38 -13.32
N ARG A 104 6.29 -1.06 -12.25
CA ARG A 104 7.68 -1.52 -12.07
C ARG A 104 7.78 -3.04 -11.94
N HIS A 105 6.81 -3.68 -11.29
CA HIS A 105 6.76 -5.14 -11.19
C HIS A 105 6.37 -5.78 -12.53
N ILE A 106 5.38 -5.22 -13.23
CA ILE A 106 4.96 -5.67 -14.56
C ILE A 106 6.10 -5.54 -15.58
N ALA A 107 6.87 -4.46 -15.54
CA ALA A 107 8.00 -4.26 -16.45
C ALA A 107 9.09 -5.33 -16.29
N LYS A 108 9.21 -5.96 -15.11
CA LYS A 108 10.21 -7.02 -14.83
C LYS A 108 9.73 -8.41 -15.22
N LEU A 109 8.42 -8.62 -15.33
CA LEU A 109 7.82 -9.92 -15.65
C LEU A 109 8.33 -10.53 -16.97
N PRO A 110 8.42 -9.79 -18.09
CA PRO A 110 8.92 -10.34 -19.35
C PRO A 110 10.33 -10.92 -19.23
N LEU A 111 11.23 -10.23 -18.52
CA LEU A 111 12.60 -10.71 -18.29
C LEU A 111 12.62 -11.97 -17.43
N LEU A 112 11.82 -11.99 -16.37
CA LEU A 112 11.69 -13.16 -15.48
C LEU A 112 11.14 -14.39 -16.23
N LEU A 113 10.20 -14.19 -17.15
CA LEU A 113 9.62 -15.24 -17.98
C LEU A 113 10.55 -15.72 -19.09
N LEU A 114 11.55 -14.91 -19.48
CA LEU A 114 12.52 -15.28 -20.52
C LEU A 114 13.46 -16.40 -20.06
N VAL A 115 13.81 -16.45 -18.77
CA VAL A 115 14.67 -17.51 -18.18
C VAL A 115 14.07 -18.92 -18.34
N PRO A 116 12.84 -19.20 -17.88
CA PRO A 116 12.23 -20.52 -18.08
C PRO A 116 11.98 -20.81 -19.56
N LEU A 117 11.63 -19.79 -20.36
CA LEU A 117 11.45 -19.94 -21.80
C LEU A 117 12.75 -20.40 -22.48
N MET A 118 13.89 -19.80 -22.14
CA MET A 118 15.21 -20.21 -22.62
C MET A 118 15.56 -21.64 -22.21
N GLY A 119 15.17 -22.05 -21.00
CA GLY A 119 15.32 -23.42 -20.53
C GLY A 119 14.56 -24.46 -21.38
N LEU A 120 13.48 -24.06 -22.05
CA LEU A 120 12.71 -24.91 -22.97
C LEU A 120 13.20 -24.81 -24.42
N ILE A 121 13.49 -23.60 -24.89
CA ILE A 121 13.91 -23.35 -26.28
C ILE A 121 15.29 -23.94 -26.55
N PHE A 122 16.24 -23.78 -25.63
CA PHE A 122 17.62 -24.22 -25.85
C PHE A 122 17.74 -25.74 -26.08
N PRO A 123 17.14 -26.62 -25.23
CA PRO A 123 17.15 -28.06 -25.49
C PRO A 123 16.43 -28.45 -26.79
N ALA A 124 15.30 -27.79 -27.11
CA ALA A 124 14.56 -28.06 -28.34
C ALA A 124 15.41 -27.75 -29.58
N LEU A 125 16.14 -26.63 -29.58
CA LEU A 125 17.08 -26.28 -30.65
C LEU A 125 18.25 -27.26 -30.73
N MET A 126 18.79 -27.71 -29.60
CA MET A 126 19.84 -28.73 -29.57
C MET A 126 19.39 -30.05 -30.19
N ILE A 127 18.19 -30.53 -29.86
CA ILE A 127 17.62 -31.76 -30.45
C ILE A 127 17.43 -31.57 -31.97
N LEU A 128 16.91 -30.42 -32.40
CA LEU A 128 16.69 -30.11 -33.80
C LEU A 128 17.98 -30.08 -34.62
N LEU A 129 19.08 -29.56 -34.07
CA LEU A 129 20.39 -29.50 -34.73
C LEU A 129 21.15 -30.82 -34.68
N ILE A 130 21.15 -31.50 -33.52
CA ILE A 130 21.91 -32.74 -33.32
C ILE A 130 21.25 -33.92 -34.04
N GLY A 131 19.91 -33.97 -34.10
CA GLY A 131 19.18 -35.07 -34.74
C GLY A 131 19.62 -35.35 -36.19
N PRO A 132 19.64 -34.35 -37.09
CA PRO A 132 20.13 -34.51 -38.45
C PRO A 132 21.64 -34.82 -38.53
N LEU A 133 22.46 -34.23 -37.65
CA LEU A 133 23.90 -34.48 -37.61
C LEU A 133 24.23 -35.93 -37.25
N LEU A 134 23.52 -36.51 -36.26
CA LEU A 134 23.67 -37.92 -35.91
C LEU A 134 23.27 -38.83 -37.09
N LYS A 135 22.18 -38.52 -37.78
CA LYS A 135 21.77 -39.27 -38.99
C LYS A 135 22.78 -39.21 -40.13
N MET A 136 23.54 -38.12 -40.25
CA MET A 136 24.61 -38.00 -41.25
C MET A 136 25.89 -38.75 -40.88
N ILE A 137 26.12 -38.99 -39.58
CA ILE A 137 27.32 -39.71 -39.08
C ILE A 137 27.08 -41.24 -39.03
N GLU A 138 25.84 -41.69 -38.89
CA GLU A 138 25.46 -43.13 -38.93
C GLU A 138 25.35 -43.70 -40.37
N LEU A 139 26.01 -43.07 -41.35
CA LEU A 139 26.03 -43.47 -42.77
C LEU A 139 27.44 -43.85 -43.22
#